data_AF-A0A1X7BL03-F1
#
_entry.id   AF-A0A1X7BL03-F1
#
_cell.length_a   1.000
_cell.length_b   1.000
_cell.length_c   1.000
_cell.angle_alpha   90.00
_cell.angle_beta   90.00
_cell.angle_gamma   90.00
#
_symmetry.space_group_name_H-M   'P 1'
#
loop_
_entity.id
_entity.type
_entity.pdbx_description
1 polymer ?
#
loop_
_entity_poly.entity_id
_entity_poly.type
_entity_poly.pdbx_seq_one_letter_code
_entity_poly.pdbx_strand_id
1 'polypeptide(L)'
;MTKKKSTSEMPENFSNIVKSMQSAITANPLIAPQAEHFWKTQEQLLDTAETFTRSWFQRRHEATRTAMIAARESAEKERANPAEAFQTIAEWQRHSMERMVEDAREWLEMVSRCAGIAAVSEIEAAEDVMQEAQKTTKAAKSEPV
;
A
#
# COMPACT_ATOMS: atom_id res chain seq x y z
N MET A 1 4.42 -0.15 56.50
CA MET A 1 4.70 -0.89 55.25
C MET A 1 3.40 -1.15 54.53
N THR A 2 3.04 -0.29 53.58
CA THR A 2 1.78 -0.36 52.83
C THR A 2 2.01 -1.18 51.56
N LYS A 3 1.38 -2.35 51.45
CA LYS A 3 1.46 -3.22 50.26
C LYS A 3 0.80 -2.53 49.07
N LYS A 4 1.58 -2.09 48.08
CA LYS A 4 1.09 -1.69 46.77
C LYS A 4 0.83 -2.95 45.95
N LYS A 5 -0.43 -3.40 45.89
CA LYS A 5 -0.85 -4.49 45.01
C LYS A 5 -1.03 -3.89 43.60
N SER A 6 0.02 -3.94 42.79
CA SER A 6 -0.09 -3.64 41.36
C SER A 6 -0.63 -4.88 40.67
N THR A 7 -1.93 -5.11 40.70
CA THR A 7 -2.56 -6.02 39.75
C THR A 7 -2.60 -5.30 38.41
N SER A 8 -1.78 -5.77 37.48
CA SER A 8 -1.89 -5.52 36.05
C SER A 8 -3.21 -6.15 35.56
N GLU A 9 -4.34 -5.56 35.96
CA GLU A 9 -5.62 -5.83 35.33
C GLU A 9 -5.59 -5.10 34.00
N MET A 10 -5.70 -5.85 32.91
CA MET A 10 -5.91 -5.22 31.62
C MET A 10 -7.15 -4.33 31.73
N PRO A 11 -7.10 -3.09 31.22
CA PRO A 11 -8.22 -2.16 31.30
C PRO A 11 -9.49 -2.86 30.80
N GLU A 12 -10.62 -2.69 31.48
CA GLU A 12 -11.88 -3.35 31.09
C GLU A 12 -12.21 -3.18 29.61
N ASN A 13 -11.84 -2.02 29.05
CA ASN A 13 -11.94 -1.72 27.62
C ASN A 13 -11.22 -2.76 26.74
N PHE A 14 -10.02 -3.19 27.12
CA PHE A 14 -9.28 -4.22 26.39
C PHE A 14 -9.92 -5.60 26.54
N SER A 15 -10.38 -5.95 27.75
CA SER A 15 -11.11 -7.21 27.98
C SER A 15 -12.40 -7.27 27.14
N ASN A 16 -13.12 -6.15 27.02
CA ASN A 16 -14.33 -6.06 26.23
C ASN A 16 -14.06 -6.19 24.73
N ILE A 17 -12.97 -5.59 24.24
CA ILE A 17 -12.50 -5.76 22.85
C ILE A 17 -12.16 -7.23 22.56
N VAL A 18 -11.41 -7.89 23.45
CA VAL A 18 -11.04 -9.30 23.28
C VAL A 18 -12.28 -10.20 23.27
N LYS A 19 -13.23 -10.01 24.19
CA LYS A 19 -14.48 -10.80 24.22
C LYS A 19 -15.34 -10.58 22.98
N SER A 20 -15.44 -9.33 22.52
CA SER A 20 -16.14 -8.97 21.29
C SER A 20 -15.53 -9.67 20.07
N MET A 21 -14.20 -9.60 19.94
CA MET A 21 -13.47 -10.22 18.84
C MET A 21 -13.58 -11.74 18.88
N GLN A 22 -13.49 -12.34 20.07
CA GLN A 22 -13.60 -13.78 20.25
C GLN A 22 -15.00 -14.28 19.92
N SER A 23 -16.04 -13.56 20.36
CA SER A 23 -17.43 -13.83 20.01
C SER A 23 -17.66 -13.79 18.49
N ALA A 24 -17.13 -12.76 17.82
CA ALA A 24 -17.20 -12.63 16.36
C ALA A 24 -16.52 -13.81 15.64
N ILE A 25 -15.31 -14.19 16.07
CA ILE A 25 -14.54 -15.32 15.52
C ILE A 25 -15.31 -16.64 15.70
N THR A 26 -15.89 -16.89 16.87
CA THR A 26 -16.68 -18.13 17.11
C THR A 26 -18.03 -18.14 16.40
N ALA A 27 -18.64 -16.97 16.16
CA ALA A 27 -19.92 -16.86 15.49
C ALA A 27 -19.83 -16.99 13.96
N ASN A 28 -18.63 -16.82 13.39
CA ASN A 28 -18.41 -16.94 11.95
C ASN A 28 -17.09 -17.68 11.65
N PRO A 29 -17.14 -19.01 11.39
CA PRO A 29 -15.96 -19.83 11.07
C PRO A 29 -15.16 -19.33 9.85
N LEU A 30 -15.74 -18.45 9.03
CA LEU A 30 -15.13 -17.85 7.85
C LEU A 30 -14.13 -16.73 8.17
N ILE A 31 -14.09 -16.19 9.40
CA ILE A 31 -13.22 -15.06 9.75
C ILE A 31 -11.73 -15.42 9.68
N ALA A 32 -11.34 -16.62 10.14
CA ALA A 32 -9.93 -17.01 10.14
C ALA A 32 -9.36 -17.23 8.71
N PRO A 33 -10.03 -17.96 7.79
CA PRO A 33 -9.62 -18.02 6.38
C PRO A 33 -9.65 -16.66 5.68
N GLN A 34 -10.67 -15.83 5.96
CA GLN A 34 -10.78 -14.48 5.40
C GLN A 34 -9.64 -13.55 5.87
N ALA A 35 -9.11 -13.75 7.08
CA ALA A 35 -7.98 -12.99 7.59
C ALA A 35 -6.68 -13.28 6.82
N GLU A 36 -6.39 -14.55 6.49
CA GLU A 36 -5.21 -14.90 5.70
C GLU A 36 -5.28 -14.28 4.29
N HIS A 37 -6.43 -14.37 3.64
CA HIS A 37 -6.67 -13.72 2.35
C HIS A 37 -6.47 -12.20 2.43
N PHE A 38 -7.05 -11.56 3.45
CA PHE A 38 -6.90 -10.13 3.69
C PHE A 38 -5.44 -9.70 3.87
N TRP A 39 -4.66 -10.43 4.68
CA TRP A 39 -3.25 -10.11 4.91
C TRP A 39 -2.41 -10.31 3.64
N LYS A 40 -2.67 -11.38 2.87
CA LYS A 40 -2.01 -11.62 1.58
C LYS A 40 -2.31 -10.50 0.57
N THR A 41 -3.56 -10.05 0.49
CA THR A 41 -3.95 -8.92 -0.35
C THR A 41 -3.25 -7.64 0.09
N GLN A 42 -3.17 -7.36 1.39
CA GLN A 42 -2.43 -6.20 1.88
C GLN A 42 -0.94 -6.26 1.53
N GLU A 43 -0.30 -7.43 1.63
CA GLU A 43 1.11 -7.61 1.25
C GLU A 43 1.33 -7.27 -0.23
N GLN A 44 0.48 -7.76 -1.12
CA GLN A 44 0.57 -7.47 -2.55
C GLN A 44 0.37 -5.99 -2.89
N LEU A 45 -0.52 -5.30 -2.16
CA LEU A 45 -0.71 -3.86 -2.30
C LEU A 45 0.54 -3.08 -1.86
N LEU A 46 1.15 -3.50 -0.74
CA LEU A 46 2.38 -2.91 -0.22
C LEU A 46 3.55 -3.09 -1.19
N ASP A 47 3.74 -4.30 -1.74
CA ASP A 47 4.77 -4.58 -2.76
C ASP A 47 4.62 -3.70 -4.00
N THR A 48 3.38 -3.51 -4.45
CA THR A 48 3.07 -2.66 -5.61
C THR A 48 3.42 -1.20 -5.31
N ALA A 49 3.08 -0.71 -4.12
CA ALA A 49 3.40 0.64 -3.68
C ALA A 49 4.90 0.86 -3.45
N GLU A 50 5.60 -0.11 -2.86
CA GLU A 50 7.06 -0.05 -2.67
C GLU A 50 7.77 0.04 -4.02
N THR A 51 7.36 -0.78 -4.98
CA THR A 51 7.93 -0.78 -6.33
C THR A 51 7.82 0.61 -6.99
N PHE A 52 6.63 1.21 -6.98
CA PHE A 52 6.41 2.55 -7.50
C PHE A 52 7.24 3.61 -6.76
N THR A 53 7.20 3.60 -5.42
CA THR A 53 7.85 4.64 -4.61
C THR A 53 9.37 4.62 -4.77
N ARG A 54 10.00 3.44 -4.88
CA ARG A 54 11.44 3.32 -5.16
C ARG A 54 11.85 4.04 -6.45
N SER A 55 11.13 3.80 -7.55
CA SER A 55 11.38 4.44 -8.84
C SER A 55 11.12 5.96 -8.78
N TRP A 56 10.04 6.37 -8.12
CA TRP A 56 9.71 7.78 -7.93
C TRP A 56 10.80 8.53 -7.17
N PHE A 57 11.30 7.97 -6.07
CA PHE A 57 12.39 8.58 -5.29
C PHE A 57 13.67 8.71 -6.11
N GLN A 58 14.01 7.68 -6.89
CA GLN A 58 15.18 7.73 -7.78
C GLN A 58 15.08 8.90 -8.77
N ARG A 59 13.95 9.06 -9.46
CA ARG A 59 13.72 10.15 -10.41
C ARG A 59 13.70 11.53 -9.75
N ARG A 60 13.19 11.66 -8.51
CA ARG A 60 13.25 12.92 -7.76
C ARG A 60 14.68 13.31 -7.39
N HIS A 61 15.48 12.36 -6.93
CA HIS A 61 16.88 12.63 -6.64
C HIS A 61 17.66 13.03 -7.91
N GLU A 62 17.39 12.37 -9.04
CA GLU A 62 17.99 12.74 -10.32
C GLU A 62 17.59 14.15 -10.76
N ALA A 63 16.30 14.50 -10.67
CA ALA A 63 15.80 15.83 -11.01
C ALA A 63 16.47 16.93 -10.16
N THR A 64 16.62 16.71 -8.85
CA THR A 64 17.30 17.67 -7.95
C THR A 64 18.79 17.80 -8.27
N ARG A 65 19.49 16.68 -8.52
CA ARG A 65 20.92 16.72 -8.88
C ARG A 65 21.15 17.48 -10.18
N THR A 66 20.36 17.19 -11.20
CA THR A 66 20.44 17.87 -12.50
C THR A 66 20.04 19.34 -12.41
N ALA A 67 19.09 19.69 -11.53
CA ALA A 67 18.74 21.10 -11.27
C ALA A 67 19.92 21.90 -10.73
N MET A 68 20.67 21.32 -9.78
CA MET A 68 21.86 21.96 -9.22
C MET A 68 22.96 22.16 -10.26
N ILE A 69 23.13 21.19 -11.18
CA ILE A 69 24.09 21.30 -12.28
C ILE A 69 23.66 22.44 -13.23
N ALA A 70 22.41 22.41 -13.70
CA ALA A 70 21.87 23.42 -14.62
C ALA A 70 21.93 24.84 -14.01
N ALA A 71 21.69 24.98 -12.71
CA ALA A 71 21.80 26.25 -12.01
C ALA A 71 23.24 26.80 -12.00
N ARG A 72 24.24 25.93 -11.77
CA ARG A 72 25.66 26.32 -11.80
C ARG A 72 26.10 26.72 -13.20
N GLU A 73 25.79 25.88 -14.20
CA GLU A 73 26.12 26.16 -15.60
C GLU A 73 25.46 27.44 -16.11
N SER A 74 24.20 27.68 -15.72
CA SER A 74 23.48 28.91 -16.05
C SER A 74 24.18 30.13 -15.45
N ALA A 75 24.56 30.09 -14.17
CA ALA A 75 25.26 31.19 -13.50
C ALA A 75 26.65 31.47 -14.10
N GLU A 76 27.37 30.44 -14.53
CA GLU A 76 28.67 30.58 -15.21
C GLU A 76 28.52 31.26 -16.58
N LYS A 77 27.45 30.94 -17.31
CA LYS A 77 27.18 31.46 -18.65
C LYS A 77 26.52 32.83 -18.67
N GLU A 78 25.79 33.20 -17.61
CA GLU A 78 24.93 34.40 -17.56
C GLU A 78 25.65 35.69 -17.98
N ARG A 79 26.89 35.90 -17.54
CA ARG A 79 27.63 37.14 -17.83
C ARG A 79 28.13 37.24 -19.27
N ALA A 80 28.44 36.11 -19.89
CA ALA A 80 29.01 36.06 -21.24
C ALA A 80 27.95 35.83 -22.31
N ASN A 81 26.92 35.03 -22.01
CA ASN A 81 25.87 34.63 -22.93
C ASN A 81 24.55 34.33 -22.21
N PRO A 82 23.72 35.36 -21.94
CA PRO A 82 22.44 35.20 -21.25
C PRO A 82 21.48 34.22 -21.96
N ALA A 83 21.50 34.17 -23.30
CA ALA A 83 20.62 33.28 -24.06
C ALA A 83 20.95 31.79 -23.80
N GLU A 84 22.23 31.46 -23.70
CA GLU A 84 22.69 30.09 -23.41
C GLU A 84 22.42 29.68 -21.95
N ALA A 85 22.50 30.63 -21.01
CA ALA A 85 22.07 30.43 -19.63
C ALA A 85 20.58 30.05 -19.55
N PHE A 86 19.72 30.78 -20.27
CA PHE A 86 18.29 30.44 -20.38
C PHE A 86 18.05 29.08 -21.03
N GLN A 87 18.78 28.74 -22.10
CA GLN A 87 18.66 27.44 -22.75
C GLN A 87 19.03 26.29 -21.81
N THR A 88 20.05 26.47 -20.97
CA THR A 88 20.47 25.46 -19.98
C THR A 88 19.34 25.15 -18.98
N ILE A 89 18.62 26.18 -18.51
CA ILE A 89 17.46 26.00 -17.63
C ILE A 89 16.27 25.39 -18.36
N ALA A 90 15.98 25.84 -19.59
CA ALA A 90 14.87 25.32 -20.40
C ALA A 90 15.06 23.82 -20.71
N GLU A 91 16.29 23.40 -20.99
CA GLU A 91 16.65 22.02 -21.23
C GLU A 91 16.45 21.15 -19.98
N TRP A 92 16.87 21.65 -18.80
CA TRP A 92 16.59 20.98 -17.54
C TRP A 92 15.08 20.85 -17.28
N GLN A 93 14.30 21.91 -17.53
CA GLN A 93 12.85 21.90 -17.38
C GLN A 93 12.20 20.84 -18.28
N ARG A 94 12.64 20.74 -19.54
CA ARG A 94 12.17 19.71 -20.49
C ARG A 94 12.38 18.30 -19.94
N HIS A 95 13.60 17.96 -19.53
CA HIS A 95 13.90 16.66 -18.91
C HIS A 95 13.12 16.44 -17.61
N SER A 96 12.83 17.51 -16.85
CA SER A 96 12.01 17.40 -15.64
C SER A 96 10.56 17.02 -15.95
N MET A 97 9.99 17.56 -17.03
CA MET A 97 8.65 17.18 -17.49
C MET A 97 8.62 15.73 -17.96
N GLU A 98 9.63 15.26 -18.68
CA GLU A 98 9.72 13.85 -19.11
C GLU A 98 9.70 12.89 -17.92
N ARG A 99 10.48 13.17 -16.88
CA ARG A 99 10.45 12.39 -15.63
C ARG A 99 9.08 12.40 -14.97
N MET A 100 8.38 13.55 -14.95
CA MET A 100 7.03 13.66 -14.40
C MET A 100 5.98 12.87 -15.18
N VAL A 101 6.10 12.82 -16.52
CA VAL A 101 5.22 12.00 -17.35
C VAL A 101 5.43 10.52 -17.03
N GLU A 102 6.68 10.10 -16.85
CA GLU A 102 6.97 8.72 -16.42
C GLU A 102 6.43 8.42 -15.03
N ASP A 103 6.53 9.38 -14.09
CA ASP A 103 5.90 9.23 -12.76
C ASP A 103 4.39 9.04 -12.85
N ALA A 104 3.72 9.82 -13.70
CA ALA A 104 2.27 9.72 -13.89
C ALA A 104 1.88 8.36 -14.49
N ARG A 105 2.68 7.87 -15.45
CA ARG A 105 2.49 6.55 -16.06
C ARG A 105 2.62 5.44 -15.03
N GLU A 106 3.72 5.41 -14.29
CA GLU A 106 3.95 4.37 -13.26
C GLU A 106 2.94 4.46 -12.12
N TRP A 107 2.50 5.67 -11.75
CA TRP A 107 1.43 5.87 -10.78
C TRP A 107 0.11 5.26 -11.25
N LEU A 108 -0.29 5.50 -12.50
CA LEU A 108 -1.50 4.91 -13.08
C LEU A 108 -1.38 3.38 -13.14
N GLU A 109 -0.22 2.85 -13.52
CA GLU A 109 0.04 1.41 -13.51
C GLU A 109 -0.09 0.81 -12.10
N MET A 110 0.48 1.47 -11.08
CA MET A 110 0.37 1.06 -9.68
C MET A 110 -1.10 1.05 -9.23
N VAL A 111 -1.85 2.12 -9.48
CA VAL A 111 -3.28 2.22 -9.13
C VAL A 111 -4.10 1.13 -9.84
N SER A 112 -3.86 0.89 -11.13
CA SER A 112 -4.55 -0.17 -11.87
C SER A 112 -4.22 -1.56 -11.32
N ARG A 113 -2.98 -1.83 -10.94
CA ARG A 113 -2.59 -3.09 -10.29
C ARG A 113 -3.28 -3.26 -8.95
N CYS A 114 -3.28 -2.23 -8.11
CA CYS A 114 -3.97 -2.26 -6.81
C CYS A 114 -5.47 -2.54 -6.98
N ALA A 115 -6.12 -1.89 -7.96
CA ALA A 115 -7.53 -2.16 -8.27
C ALA A 115 -7.75 -3.62 -8.73
N GLY A 116 -6.85 -4.15 -9.55
CA GLY A 116 -6.89 -5.55 -9.97
C GLY A 116 -6.72 -6.54 -8.80
N ILE A 117 -5.77 -6.28 -7.91
CA ILE A 117 -5.54 -7.06 -6.68
C ILE A 117 -6.80 -7.07 -5.80
N ALA A 118 -7.42 -5.90 -5.59
CA ALA A 118 -8.65 -5.79 -4.80
C ALA A 118 -9.81 -6.58 -5.44
N ALA A 119 -10.01 -6.44 -6.76
CA ALA A 119 -11.07 -7.15 -7.47
C ALA A 119 -10.89 -8.68 -7.44
N VAL A 120 -9.66 -9.17 -7.64
CA VAL A 120 -9.36 -10.62 -7.54
C VAL A 120 -9.59 -11.11 -6.11
N SER A 121 -9.14 -10.36 -5.11
CA SER A 121 -9.32 -10.72 -3.70
C SER A 121 -10.80 -10.80 -3.30
N GLU A 122 -11.67 -9.95 -3.85
CA GLU A 122 -13.12 -10.01 -3.61
C GLU A 122 -13.75 -11.27 -4.23
N ILE A 123 -13.30 -11.65 -5.43
CA ILE A 123 -13.77 -12.87 -6.12
C ILE A 123 -13.34 -14.12 -5.33
N GLU A 124 -12.05 -14.22 -4.97
CA GLU A 124 -11.52 -15.35 -4.21
C GLU A 124 -12.23 -15.50 -2.85
N ALA A 125 -12.45 -14.38 -2.14
CA ALA A 125 -13.20 -14.39 -0.89
C ALA A 125 -14.65 -14.85 -1.07
N ALA A 126 -15.32 -14.48 -2.16
CA ALA A 126 -16.68 -14.92 -2.45
C ALA A 126 -16.75 -16.42 -2.77
N GLU A 127 -15.79 -16.94 -3.54
CA GLU A 127 -15.68 -18.36 -3.86
C GLU A 127 -15.48 -19.22 -2.61
N ASP A 128 -14.59 -18.80 -1.69
CA ASP A 128 -14.34 -19.50 -0.44
C ASP A 128 -15.58 -19.56 0.45
N VAL A 129 -16.33 -18.46 0.56
CA VAL A 129 -17.59 -18.42 1.30
C VAL A 129 -18.61 -19.38 0.69
N MET A 130 -18.72 -19.42 -0.65
CA MET A 130 -19.62 -20.34 -1.35
C MET A 130 -19.22 -21.80 -1.13
N GLN A 131 -17.92 -22.13 -1.19
CA GLN A 131 -17.43 -23.49 -0.97
C GLN A 131 -17.70 -23.95 0.47
N GLU A 132 -17.50 -23.10 1.46
CA GLU A 132 -17.73 -23.45 2.86
C GLU A 132 -19.22 -23.60 3.18
N ALA A 133 -20.07 -22.76 2.58
CA ALA A 133 -21.53 -22.92 2.65
C ALA A 133 -21.99 -24.24 2.03
N GLN A 134 -21.36 -24.69 0.93
CA GLN A 134 -21.64 -26.00 0.35
C GLN A 134 -21.19 -27.16 1.24
N LYS A 135 -20.01 -27.07 1.87
CA LYS A 135 -19.50 -28.09 2.79
C LYS A 135 -20.39 -28.23 4.03
N THR A 136 -20.77 -27.13 4.66
CA THR A 136 -21.69 -27.13 5.82
C THR A 136 -23.07 -27.68 5.45
N THR A 137 -23.62 -27.33 4.30
CA THR A 137 -24.90 -27.89 3.81
C THR A 137 -24.82 -29.40 3.54
N LYS A 138 -23.69 -29.90 3.02
CA LYS A 138 -23.46 -31.34 2.80
C LYS A 138 -23.28 -32.09 4.12
N ALA A 139 -22.57 -31.52 5.08
CA ALA A 139 -22.39 -32.11 6.41
C ALA A 139 -23.73 -32.23 7.16
N ALA A 140 -24.56 -31.19 7.14
CA ALA A 140 -25.89 -31.19 7.78
C ALA A 140 -26.88 -32.21 7.17
N LYS A 141 -26.70 -32.58 5.90
CA LYS A 141 -27.50 -33.64 5.24
C LYS A 141 -27.00 -35.06 5.53
N SER A 142 -25.82 -35.19 6.14
CA SER A 142 -25.15 -36.49 6.35
C SER A 142 -25.30 -37.03 7.77
N GLU A 143 -25.82 -36.24 8.72
CA GLU A 143 -26.21 -36.72 10.06
C GLU A 143 -27.62 -37.35 10.00
N PRO A 144 -27.78 -38.67 10.22
CA PRO A 144 -29.09 -39.30 10.36
C PRO A 144 -29.59 -39.17 11.82
N VAL A 145 -30.90 -38.96 11.98
CA VAL A 145 -31.64 -39.16 13.24
C VAL A 145 -31.76 -40.65 13.55
#